data_AF-A0A550I0N4-F1
#
_entry.id   AF-A0A550I0N4-F1
#
_cell.length_a   1.000
_cell.length_b   1.000
_cell.length_c   1.000
_cell.angle_alpha   90.00
_cell.angle_beta   90.00
_cell.angle_gamma   90.00
#
_symmetry.space_group_name_H-M   'P 1'
#
loop_
_entity.id
_entity.type
_entity.pdbx_description
1 polymer ?
#
loop_
_entity_poly.entity_id
_entity_poly.type
_entity_poly.pdbx_seq_one_letter_code
_entity_poly.pdbx_strand_id
1 'polypeptide(L)'
;MSENNLEEKSAGSMNNDQGKPELPRLYSKTLILVFSGVFSILFGAALLLSNLKRQEEKKGMMQVAIFVLIYVIGIVYTLQSMKSGANLTLPLNLVGALFLNEYFWNRYIGSETAYEKKSWVKPALISLAISIPAFLALLYLG
;
A
#
# COMPACT_ATOMS: atom_id res chain seq x y z
N MET A 1 62.37 36.76 -0.53
CA MET A 1 62.61 35.55 -1.34
C MET A 1 63.07 34.48 -0.37
N SER A 2 62.29 33.52 0.10
CA SER A 2 61.06 32.90 -0.41
C SER A 2 60.28 32.34 0.79
N GLU A 3 59.11 32.92 1.04
CA GLU A 3 58.02 32.28 1.79
C GLU A 3 57.37 31.20 0.91
N ASN A 4 56.61 30.30 1.54
CA ASN A 4 55.84 29.18 0.96
C ASN A 4 56.54 27.83 0.93
N ASN A 5 56.53 27.13 2.07
CA ASN A 5 56.54 25.66 2.14
C ASN A 5 55.81 25.17 3.40
N LEU A 6 54.63 25.74 3.68
CA LEU A 6 53.75 25.29 4.78
C LEU A 6 52.28 25.07 4.35
N GLU A 7 51.99 25.07 3.05
CA GLU A 7 50.66 24.80 2.51
C GLU A 7 50.61 23.47 1.75
N GLU A 8 50.81 22.36 2.47
CA GLU A 8 50.34 21.05 2.00
C GLU A 8 49.47 20.39 3.09
N LYS A 9 48.54 21.19 3.61
CA LYS A 9 47.40 20.73 4.40
C LYS A 9 46.18 20.74 3.49
N SER A 10 45.38 19.68 3.54
CA SER A 10 44.02 19.57 2.97
C SER A 10 43.90 19.13 1.51
N ALA A 11 44.12 17.84 1.27
CA ALA A 11 43.26 17.09 0.34
C ALA A 11 42.56 15.97 1.12
N GLY A 12 41.80 16.38 2.14
CA GLY A 12 40.83 15.50 2.79
C GLY A 12 39.75 15.15 1.77
N SER A 13 39.61 13.86 1.48
CA SER A 13 38.47 13.29 0.76
C SER A 13 37.16 13.73 1.44
N MET A 14 36.55 14.79 0.93
CA MET A 14 35.18 15.16 1.30
C MET A 14 34.25 14.09 0.73
N ASN A 15 33.97 13.09 1.55
CA ASN A 15 32.82 12.21 1.38
C ASN A 15 31.55 13.06 1.52
N ASN A 16 31.11 13.65 0.40
CA ASN A 16 29.79 14.27 0.27
C ASN A 16 28.73 13.18 0.18
N ASP A 17 28.46 12.51 1.30
CA ASP A 17 27.28 11.65 1.46
C ASP A 17 26.44 12.11 2.66
N GLN A 18 26.49 13.41 2.95
CA GLN A 18 25.70 14.05 3.99
C GLN A 18 24.35 14.50 3.40
N GLY A 19 23.28 13.80 3.80
CA GLY A 19 21.96 14.44 3.96
C GLY A 19 20.90 14.18 2.90
N LYS A 20 20.88 13.03 2.21
CA LYS A 20 19.62 12.63 1.54
C LYS A 20 18.63 12.18 2.62
N PRO A 21 17.45 12.81 2.75
CA PRO A 21 16.44 12.33 3.69
C PRO A 21 16.10 10.88 3.34
N GLU A 22 16.23 9.97 4.31
CA GLU A 22 15.84 8.57 4.10
C GLU A 22 14.33 8.52 3.85
N LEU A 23 13.96 8.27 2.59
CA LEU A 23 12.56 8.21 2.20
C LEU A 23 11.91 6.95 2.80
N PRO A 24 10.67 7.05 3.29
CA PRO A 24 9.96 5.89 3.78
C PRO A 24 9.72 4.90 2.64
N ARG A 25 9.92 3.61 2.92
CA ARG A 25 9.62 2.53 1.98
C ARG A 25 8.15 2.15 2.05
N LEU A 26 7.37 2.56 1.05
CA LEU A 26 5.92 2.35 1.00
C LEU A 26 5.51 1.56 -0.24
N TYR A 27 4.44 0.79 -0.11
CA TYR A 27 3.74 0.26 -1.27
C TYR A 27 3.06 1.40 -2.03
N SER A 28 3.16 1.45 -3.35
CA SER A 28 2.56 2.54 -4.13
C SER A 28 1.03 2.50 -4.17
N LYS A 29 0.41 3.66 -4.39
CA LYS A 29 -1.02 3.81 -4.73
C LYS A 29 -1.51 2.79 -5.77
N THR A 30 -0.82 2.73 -6.91
CA THR A 30 -1.15 1.80 -8.00
C THR A 30 -1.14 0.35 -7.53
N LEU A 31 -0.18 -0.02 -6.66
CA LEU A 31 -0.10 -1.38 -6.14
C LEU A 31 -1.28 -1.70 -5.21
N ILE A 32 -1.68 -0.77 -4.34
CA ILE A 32 -2.87 -0.91 -3.50
C ILE A 32 -4.12 -1.08 -4.36
N LEU A 33 -4.25 -0.29 -5.42
CA LEU A 33 -5.38 -0.36 -6.34
C LEU A 33 -5.44 -1.71 -7.06
N VAL A 34 -4.32 -2.17 -7.62
CA VAL A 34 -4.22 -3.47 -8.31
C VAL A 34 -4.56 -4.62 -7.38
N PHE A 35 -4.01 -4.64 -6.16
CA PHE A 35 -4.31 -5.70 -5.19
C PHE A 35 -5.77 -5.70 -4.76
N SER A 36 -6.36 -4.51 -4.61
CA SER A 36 -7.77 -4.36 -4.28
C SER A 36 -8.69 -4.91 -5.38
N GLY A 37 -8.39 -4.58 -6.64
CA GLY A 37 -9.22 -4.95 -7.79
C GLY A 37 -9.05 -6.41 -8.21
N VAL A 38 -7.82 -6.92 -8.22
CA VAL A 38 -7.51 -8.28 -8.70
C VAL A 38 -7.79 -9.34 -7.64
N PHE A 39 -7.46 -9.07 -6.37
CA PHE A 39 -7.66 -10.04 -5.29
C PHE A 39 -8.90 -9.70 -4.47
N SER A 40 -8.85 -8.61 -3.69
CA SER A 40 -9.99 -8.06 -2.94
C SER A 40 -9.56 -6.80 -2.18
N ILE A 41 -10.53 -5.99 -1.76
CA ILE A 41 -10.28 -4.82 -0.92
C ILE A 41 -9.48 -5.14 0.36
N LEU A 42 -9.60 -6.36 0.91
CA LEU A 42 -8.84 -6.79 2.09
C LEU A 42 -7.33 -6.75 1.83
N PHE A 43 -6.88 -7.17 0.65
CA PHE A 43 -5.46 -7.18 0.30
C PHE A 43 -4.92 -5.78 0.08
N GLY A 44 -5.67 -4.91 -0.61
CA GLY A 44 -5.30 -3.50 -0.73
C GLY A 44 -5.25 -2.79 0.62
N ALA A 45 -6.22 -3.08 1.49
CA ALA A 45 -6.24 -2.57 2.86
C ALA A 45 -5.02 -3.02 3.66
N ALA A 46 -4.62 -4.30 3.56
CA ALA A 46 -3.44 -4.81 4.23
C ALA A 46 -2.16 -4.07 3.79
N LEU A 47 -2.02 -3.76 2.50
CA LEU A 47 -0.92 -2.95 1.98
C LEU A 47 -0.95 -1.53 2.54
N LEU A 48 -2.13 -0.88 2.54
CA LEU A 48 -2.28 0.47 3.06
C LEU A 48 -2.02 0.52 4.58
N LEU A 49 -2.52 -0.44 5.35
CA LEU A 49 -2.25 -0.58 6.78
C LEU A 49 -0.76 -0.78 7.05
N SER A 50 -0.06 -1.55 6.21
CA SER A 50 1.40 -1.68 6.31
C SER A 50 2.12 -0.34 6.06
N ASN A 51 1.61 0.50 5.17
CA ASN A 51 2.18 1.82 4.92
C ASN A 51 1.92 2.75 6.11
N LEU A 52 0.69 2.79 6.62
CA LEU A 52 0.31 3.61 7.76
C LEU A 52 1.07 3.22 9.03
N LYS A 53 1.27 1.91 9.25
CA LYS A 53 2.13 1.41 10.33
C LYS A 53 3.58 1.91 10.20
N ARG A 54 4.10 2.00 8.97
CA ARG A 54 5.45 2.51 8.71
C ARG A 54 5.56 4.02 8.92
N GLN A 55 4.46 4.75 8.73
CA GLN A 55 4.35 6.18 9.03
C GLN A 55 3.93 6.47 10.48
N GLU A 56 3.79 5.43 11.31
CA GLU A 56 3.31 5.55 12.70
C GLU A 56 1.91 6.20 12.82
N GLU A 57 1.13 6.18 11.73
CA GLU A 57 -0.20 6.78 11.60
C GLU A 57 -1.29 5.90 12.23
N LYS A 58 -1.27 5.80 13.57
CA LYS A 58 -2.19 4.94 14.35
C LYS A 58 -3.66 5.25 14.10
N LYS A 59 -4.00 6.54 13.95
CA LYS A 59 -5.38 6.97 13.66
C LYS A 59 -5.81 6.49 12.27
N GLY A 60 -4.95 6.66 11.26
CA GLY A 60 -5.19 6.16 9.91
C GLY A 60 -5.38 4.64 9.91
N MET A 61 -4.53 3.91 10.63
CA MET A 61 -4.64 2.45 10.74
C MET A 61 -6.01 2.03 11.29
N MET A 62 -6.45 2.65 12.39
CA MET A 62 -7.72 2.32 13.01
C MET A 62 -8.90 2.65 12.08
N GLN A 63 -8.87 3.81 11.41
CA GLN A 63 -9.95 4.19 10.50
C GLN A 63 -10.02 3.29 9.26
N VAL A 64 -8.88 2.93 8.67
CA VAL A 64 -8.86 1.98 7.54
C VAL A 64 -9.38 0.61 7.97
N ALA A 65 -8.97 0.10 9.14
CA ALA A 65 -9.45 -1.19 9.63
C ALA A 65 -10.97 -1.20 9.84
N ILE A 66 -11.52 -0.16 10.47
CA ILE A 66 -12.96 -0.01 10.68
C ILE A 66 -13.70 0.12 9.34
N PHE A 67 -13.19 0.96 8.42
CA PHE A 67 -13.78 1.13 7.10
C PHE A 67 -13.86 -0.20 6.35
N VAL A 68 -12.76 -0.94 6.29
CA VAL A 68 -12.70 -2.21 5.56
C VAL A 68 -13.62 -3.26 6.17
N LEU A 69 -13.72 -3.32 7.50
CA LEU A 69 -14.65 -4.21 8.18
C LEU A 69 -16.10 -3.89 7.80
N ILE A 70 -16.51 -2.62 7.92
CA ILE A 70 -17.85 -2.16 7.55
C ILE A 70 -18.12 -2.42 6.05
N TYR A 71 -17.14 -2.14 5.20
CA TYR A 71 -17.26 -2.28 3.76
C TYR A 71 -17.48 -3.73 3.33
N VAL A 72 -16.73 -4.67 3.92
CA VAL A 72 -16.90 -6.10 3.64
C VAL A 72 -18.25 -6.61 4.11
N ILE A 73 -18.71 -6.19 5.30
CA ILE A 73 -20.07 -6.51 5.78
C ILE A 73 -21.12 -5.97 4.80
N GLY A 74 -20.93 -4.74 4.33
CA GLY A 74 -21.78 -4.11 3.31
C GLY A 74 -21.83 -4.92 2.01
N ILE A 75 -20.68 -5.35 1.47
CA ILE A 75 -20.62 -6.20 0.28
C ILE A 75 -21.42 -7.48 0.49
N VAL A 76 -21.20 -8.19 1.61
CA VAL A 76 -21.91 -9.45 1.89
C VAL A 76 -23.42 -9.23 1.92
N TYR A 77 -23.88 -8.18 2.61
CA TYR A 77 -25.30 -7.85 2.68
C TYR A 77 -25.87 -7.48 1.31
N THR A 78 -25.16 -6.68 0.51
CA THR A 78 -25.57 -6.29 -0.85
C THR A 78 -25.70 -7.51 -1.76
N LEU A 79 -24.69 -8.39 -1.77
CA LEU A 79 -24.69 -9.58 -2.61
C LEU A 79 -25.80 -10.56 -2.21
N GLN A 80 -26.09 -10.72 -0.92
CA GLN A 80 -27.19 -11.59 -0.45
C GLN A 80 -28.58 -11.01 -0.75
N SER A 81 -28.72 -9.67 -0.70
CA SER A 81 -30.01 -9.00 -0.94
C SER A 81 -30.39 -8.99 -2.43
N MET A 82 -29.42 -9.10 -3.32
CA MET A 82 -29.66 -9.08 -4.75
C MET A 82 -29.97 -10.47 -5.29
N LYS A 83 -31.20 -10.68 -5.76
CA LYS A 83 -31.65 -11.91 -6.46
C LYS A 83 -31.15 -11.99 -7.92
N SER A 84 -30.14 -11.22 -8.28
CA SER A 84 -29.65 -11.08 -9.65
C SER A 84 -28.39 -11.93 -9.86
N GLY A 85 -28.25 -12.57 -11.02
CA GLY A 85 -27.03 -13.26 -11.43
C GLY A 85 -25.86 -12.33 -11.81
N ALA A 86 -26.00 -11.01 -11.60
CA ALA A 86 -24.95 -10.04 -11.90
C ALA A 86 -23.80 -10.13 -10.89
N ASN A 87 -22.57 -10.32 -11.38
CA ASN A 87 -21.38 -10.33 -10.54
C ASN A 87 -20.94 -8.89 -10.18
N LEU A 88 -21.46 -8.38 -9.06
CA LEU A 88 -21.10 -7.04 -8.55
C LEU A 88 -19.81 -7.03 -7.72
N THR A 89 -19.16 -8.17 -7.52
CA THR A 89 -17.94 -8.25 -6.70
C THR A 89 -16.82 -7.39 -7.26
N LEU A 90 -16.61 -7.43 -8.57
CA LEU A 90 -15.59 -6.62 -9.25
C LEU A 90 -15.83 -5.09 -9.10
N PRO A 91 -16.99 -4.55 -9.49
CA PRO A 91 -17.23 -3.12 -9.35
C PRO A 91 -17.24 -2.67 -7.88
N LEU A 92 -17.75 -3.48 -6.95
CA LEU A 92 -17.67 -3.18 -5.51
C LEU A 92 -16.21 -3.16 -5.03
N ASN A 93 -15.40 -4.14 -5.37
CA ASN A 93 -13.97 -4.13 -5.01
C ASN A 93 -13.25 -2.89 -5.58
N LEU A 94 -13.59 -2.47 -6.80
CA LEU A 94 -13.01 -1.27 -7.40
C LEU A 94 -13.43 0.02 -6.68
N VAL A 95 -14.71 0.16 -6.32
CA VAL A 95 -15.18 1.30 -5.52
C VAL A 95 -14.43 1.35 -4.19
N GLY A 96 -14.32 0.21 -3.50
CA GLY A 96 -13.53 0.09 -2.28
C GLY A 96 -12.06 0.47 -2.47
N ALA A 97 -11.44 0.03 -3.57
CA ALA A 97 -10.07 0.37 -3.94
C ALA A 97 -9.88 1.88 -4.09
N LEU A 98 -10.83 2.56 -4.74
CA LEU A 98 -10.81 4.01 -4.91
C LEU A 98 -10.90 4.74 -3.57
N PHE A 99 -11.72 4.27 -2.63
CA PHE A 99 -11.72 4.82 -1.27
C PHE A 99 -10.37 4.66 -0.56
N LEU A 100 -9.75 3.49 -0.64
CA LEU A 100 -8.40 3.28 -0.07
C LEU A 100 -7.37 4.22 -0.71
N ASN A 101 -7.42 4.38 -2.03
CA ASN A 101 -6.40 5.07 -2.80
C ASN A 101 -6.56 6.60 -2.87
N GLU A 102 -7.79 7.11 -2.91
CA GLU A 102 -8.07 8.53 -3.05
C GLU A 102 -8.47 9.20 -1.74
N TYR A 103 -9.16 8.49 -0.85
CA TYR A 103 -9.50 9.05 0.45
C TYR A 103 -8.38 8.78 1.46
N PHE A 104 -8.13 7.52 1.80
CA PHE A 104 -7.24 7.19 2.92
C PHE A 104 -5.77 7.49 2.63
N TRP A 105 -5.26 7.17 1.44
CA TRP A 105 -3.89 7.53 1.09
C TRP A 105 -3.69 9.04 1.15
N ASN A 106 -4.52 9.83 0.46
CA ASN A 106 -4.35 11.28 0.39
C ASN A 106 -4.50 11.92 1.78
N ARG A 107 -5.39 11.37 2.62
CA ARG A 107 -5.64 11.89 3.96
C ARG A 107 -4.48 11.65 4.93
N TYR A 108 -3.84 10.48 4.87
CA TYR A 108 -2.88 10.05 5.91
C TYR A 108 -1.43 10.00 5.44
N ILE A 109 -1.18 9.75 4.17
CA ILE A 109 0.17 9.71 3.61
C ILE A 109 0.44 11.01 2.88
N GLY A 110 -0.53 11.54 2.13
CA GLY A 110 -0.38 12.73 1.28
C GLY A 110 -0.12 12.36 -0.19
N SER A 111 -0.67 13.15 -1.12
CA SER A 111 -0.53 12.90 -2.57
C SER A 111 0.89 13.18 -3.08
N GLU A 112 1.56 14.19 -2.51
CA GLU A 112 2.90 14.66 -2.91
C GLU A 112 4.04 14.05 -2.09
N THR A 113 3.72 13.07 -1.23
CA THR A 113 4.72 12.47 -0.34
C THR A 113 5.71 11.65 -1.14
N ALA A 114 6.98 12.03 -1.08
CA ALA A 114 8.07 11.25 -1.67
C ALA A 114 8.30 9.95 -0.86
N TYR A 115 8.38 8.82 -1.55
CA TYR A 115 8.64 7.51 -0.94
C TYR A 115 9.45 6.61 -1.88
N GLU A 116 10.21 5.70 -1.29
CA GLU A 116 10.86 4.62 -2.04
C GLU A 116 9.86 3.48 -2.25
N LYS A 117 9.72 2.99 -3.48
CA LYS A 117 8.77 1.92 -3.81
C LYS A 117 9.19 0.61 -3.15
N LYS A 118 8.35 0.11 -2.24
CA LYS A 118 8.53 -1.19 -1.62
C LYS A 118 8.20 -2.33 -2.61
N SER A 119 8.98 -3.40 -2.57
CA SER A 119 8.81 -4.56 -3.47
C SER A 119 7.44 -5.23 -3.33
N TRP A 120 6.81 -5.51 -4.47
CA TRP A 120 5.49 -6.13 -4.58
C TRP A 120 5.50 -7.66 -4.50
N VAL A 121 6.67 -8.30 -4.58
CA VAL A 121 6.79 -9.76 -4.71
C VAL A 121 6.27 -10.47 -3.46
N LYS A 122 6.66 -10.00 -2.27
CA LYS A 122 6.22 -10.58 -0.99
C LYS A 122 4.69 -10.55 -0.83
N PRO A 123 4.00 -9.40 -0.98
CA PRO A 123 2.56 -9.40 -0.87
C PRO A 123 1.88 -10.19 -1.98
N ALA A 124 2.39 -10.17 -3.22
CA ALA A 124 1.79 -10.94 -4.32
C ALA A 124 1.82 -12.44 -4.07
N LEU A 125 2.93 -12.97 -3.55
CA LEU A 125 3.04 -14.38 -3.22
C LEU A 125 2.03 -14.78 -2.13
N ILE A 126 1.87 -13.96 -1.09
CA ILE A 126 0.89 -14.18 -0.02
C ILE A 126 -0.53 -14.13 -0.58
N SER A 127 -0.84 -13.13 -1.40
CA SER A 127 -2.15 -12.99 -2.04
C SER A 127 -2.49 -14.19 -2.92
N LEU A 128 -1.56 -14.65 -3.76
CA LEU A 128 -1.76 -15.81 -4.61
C LEU A 128 -1.95 -17.10 -3.79
N ALA A 129 -1.15 -17.29 -2.75
CA ALA A 129 -1.25 -18.45 -1.87
C ALA A 129 -2.60 -18.56 -1.16
N ILE A 130 -3.29 -17.43 -0.94
CA ILE A 130 -4.63 -17.40 -0.33
C ILE A 130 -5.72 -17.46 -1.41
N SER A 131 -5.59 -16.65 -2.46
CA SER A 131 -6.63 -16.49 -3.48
C SER A 131 -6.79 -17.72 -4.37
N ILE A 132 -5.71 -18.45 -4.70
CA ILE A 132 -5.81 -19.65 -5.54
C ILE A 132 -6.61 -20.75 -4.82
N PRO A 133 -6.26 -21.18 -3.58
CA PRO A 133 -7.06 -22.18 -2.88
C PRO A 133 -8.50 -21.72 -2.63
N ALA A 134 -8.72 -20.45 -2.29
CA ALA A 134 -10.08 -19.92 -2.11
C ALA A 134 -10.90 -19.98 -3.39
N PHE A 135 -10.31 -19.65 -4.54
CA PHE A 135 -10.95 -19.75 -5.83
C PHE A 135 -11.25 -21.21 -6.23
N LEU A 136 -10.30 -22.12 -6.02
CA LEU A 136 -10.52 -23.56 -6.27
C LEU A 136 -11.62 -24.11 -5.35
N ALA A 137 -11.63 -23.73 -4.07
CA ALA A 137 -12.68 -24.12 -3.14
C ALA A 137 -14.06 -23.64 -3.60
N LEU A 138 -14.17 -22.40 -4.10
CA LEU A 138 -15.41 -21.89 -4.67
C LEU A 138 -15.88 -22.70 -5.88
N LEU A 139 -14.98 -23.17 -6.74
CA LEU A 139 -15.32 -23.94 -7.95
C LEU A 139 -15.69 -25.40 -7.68
N TYR A 140 -15.07 -26.03 -6.67
CA TYR A 140 -15.26 -27.46 -6.40
C TYR A 140 -16.24 -27.74 -5.23
N LEU A 141 -16.46 -26.78 -4.33
CA LEU A 141 -17.35 -26.91 -3.17
C LEU A 141 -18.62 -26.04 -3.28
N GLY A 142 -18.67 -25.10 -4.23
CA GLY A 142 -19.83 -24.27 -4.53
C GLY A 142 -20.66 -24.84 -5.69
#